data_AF-A0A7H9BYK4-F1
#
_entry.id   AF-A0A7H9BYK4-F1
#
_cell.length_a   1.000
_cell.length_b   1.000
_cell.length_c   1.000
_cell.angle_alpha   90.00
_cell.angle_beta   90.00
_cell.angle_gamma   90.00
#
_symmetry.space_group_name_H-M   'P 1'
#
loop_
_entity.id
_entity.type
_entity.pdbx_description
1 polymer ?
#
loop_
_entity_poly.entity_id
_entity_poly.type
_entity_poly.pdbx_seq_one_letter_code
_entity_poly.pdbx_strand_id
1 'polypeptide(L)'
;MANKLSDEEIAEMADDIDNLYGLHHGHRRTTGALETALLAVLDTLEDKFPGMREIVVADMREAAEKQRSFMRMQQESNPACDISEDDIEEELDTLEDLIFKLERRMITE
;
A
#
# COMPACT_ATOMS: atom_id res chain seq x y z
N MET A 1 36.88 22.28 7.58
CA MET A 1 36.00 22.63 8.72
C MET A 1 34.71 21.85 8.50
N ALA A 2 34.36 20.95 9.41
CA ALA A 2 33.14 20.17 9.30
C ALA A 2 31.95 21.10 9.56
N ASN A 3 31.05 21.20 8.59
CA ASN A 3 29.80 21.93 8.72
C ASN A 3 28.97 21.17 9.77
N LYS A 4 29.06 21.58 11.04
CA LYS A 4 28.21 21.03 12.10
C LYS A 4 26.87 21.76 11.98
N LEU A 5 25.83 21.00 11.69
CA LEU A 5 24.45 21.46 11.81
C LEU A 5 24.25 22.08 13.19
N SER A 6 23.57 23.23 13.21
CA SER A 6 23.21 23.91 14.45
C SER A 6 22.19 23.07 15.23
N ASP A 7 22.16 23.24 16.56
CA ASP A 7 21.23 22.50 17.42
C ASP A 7 19.75 22.79 17.06
N GLU A 8 19.46 23.95 16.46
CA GLU A 8 18.13 24.30 15.93
C GLU A 8 17.78 23.50 14.68
N GLU A 9 18.70 23.32 13.74
CA GLU A 9 18.48 22.47 12.56
C GLU A 9 18.31 21.00 12.95
N ILE A 10 18.99 20.54 14.00
CA ILE A 10 18.84 19.17 14.52
C ILE A 10 17.45 18.99 15.18
N ALA A 11 16.96 20.00 15.89
CA ALA A 11 15.66 19.95 16.54
C ALA A 11 14.49 20.01 15.54
N GLU A 12 14.61 20.84 14.50
CA GLU A 12 13.62 20.94 13.42
C GLU A 12 13.55 19.62 12.62
N MET A 13 14.69 19.01 12.30
CA MET A 13 14.73 17.69 11.67
C MET A 13 14.08 16.59 12.54
N ALA A 14 14.18 16.66 13.86
CA ALA A 14 13.56 15.68 14.75
C ALA A 14 12.02 15.82 14.78
N ASP A 15 11.51 17.05 14.77
CA ASP A 15 10.06 17.32 14.75
C ASP A 15 9.42 16.92 13.40
N ASP A 16 10.13 17.15 12.29
CA ASP A 16 9.72 16.67 10.97
C ASP A 16 9.65 15.14 10.90
N ILE A 17 10.65 14.46 11.48
CA ILE A 17 10.69 13.01 11.57
C ILE A 17 9.51 12.48 12.42
N ASP A 18 9.25 13.08 13.58
CA ASP A 18 8.15 12.66 14.46
C ASP A 18 6.78 12.92 13.80
N ASN A 19 6.60 14.02 13.07
CA ASN A 19 5.39 14.28 12.30
C ASN A 19 5.19 13.28 11.15
N LEU A 20 6.26 12.94 10.43
CA LEU A 20 6.22 11.91 9.38
C LEU A 20 5.86 10.53 9.96
N TYR A 21 6.47 10.13 11.07
CA TYR A 21 6.13 8.88 11.77
C TYR A 21 4.68 8.89 12.31
N GLY A 22 4.21 10.03 12.82
CA GLY A 22 2.84 10.21 13.29
C GLY A 22 1.79 10.06 12.17
N LEU A 23 2.06 10.67 11.01
CA LEU A 23 1.22 10.55 9.81
C LEU A 23 1.23 9.11 9.28
N HIS A 24 2.41 8.49 9.21
CA HIS A 24 2.57 7.11 8.75
C HIS A 24 1.84 6.10 9.66
N HIS A 25 1.85 6.31 10.99
CA HIS A 25 1.10 5.49 11.94
C HIS A 25 -0.42 5.70 11.87
N GLY A 26 -0.88 6.94 11.67
CA GLY A 26 -2.30 7.25 11.49
C GLY A 26 -2.87 6.63 10.21
N HIS A 27 -2.11 6.70 9.11
CA HIS A 27 -2.46 6.08 7.83
C HIS A 27 -2.48 4.55 7.96
N ARG A 28 -1.44 3.92 8.52
CA ARG A 28 -1.42 2.45 8.73
C ARG A 28 -2.60 1.93 9.55
N ARG A 29 -2.99 2.60 10.63
CA ARG A 29 -4.16 2.18 11.44
C ARG A 29 -5.48 2.29 10.67
N THR A 30 -5.64 3.35 9.89
CA THR A 30 -6.86 3.58 9.10
C THR A 30 -6.96 2.56 7.98
N THR A 31 -5.84 2.25 7.30
CA THR A 31 -5.75 1.22 6.28
C THR A 31 -6.06 -0.18 6.84
N GLY A 32 -5.53 -0.53 8.02
CA GLY A 32 -5.82 -1.84 8.64
C GLY A 32 -7.29 -2.03 9.08
N ALA A 33 -7.97 -0.95 9.50
CA ALA A 33 -9.40 -1.01 9.82
C ALA A 33 -10.26 -1.19 8.56
N LEU A 34 -9.91 -0.50 7.47
CA LEU A 34 -10.54 -0.66 6.14
C LEU A 34 -10.33 -2.08 5.60
N GLU A 35 -9.13 -2.62 5.73
CA GLU A 35 -8.79 -3.98 5.35
C GLU A 35 -9.70 -5.01 6.07
N THR A 36 -9.82 -4.88 7.39
CA THR A 36 -10.66 -5.77 8.21
C THR A 36 -12.13 -5.67 7.80
N ALA A 37 -12.63 -4.45 7.55
CA ALA A 37 -14.00 -4.23 7.12
C ALA A 37 -14.28 -4.86 5.75
N LEU A 38 -13.35 -4.72 4.79
CA LEU A 38 -13.47 -5.31 3.47
C LEU A 38 -13.52 -6.84 3.54
N LEU A 39 -12.63 -7.46 4.33
CA LEU A 39 -12.63 -8.90 4.55
C LEU A 39 -13.97 -9.39 5.13
N ALA A 40 -14.51 -8.70 6.13
CA ALA A 40 -15.79 -9.08 6.73
C ALA A 40 -16.98 -8.94 5.77
N VAL A 41 -16.97 -7.91 4.91
CA VAL A 41 -17.98 -7.75 3.86
C VAL A 41 -17.87 -8.88 2.84
N LEU A 42 -16.66 -9.25 2.43
CA LEU A 42 -16.44 -10.33 1.47
C LEU A 42 -16.83 -11.70 2.05
N ASP A 43 -16.54 -11.97 3.32
CA ASP A 43 -17.03 -13.18 4.00
C ASP A 43 -18.56 -13.25 3.97
N THR A 44 -19.24 -12.13 4.21
CA THR A 44 -20.71 -12.05 4.19
C THR A 44 -21.27 -12.23 2.78
N LEU A 45 -20.57 -11.71 1.76
CA LEU A 45 -20.97 -11.85 0.36
C LEU A 45 -20.74 -13.28 -0.14
N GLU A 46 -19.65 -13.92 0.23
CA GLU A 46 -19.32 -15.29 -0.15
C GLU A 46 -20.39 -16.29 0.34
N ASP A 47 -20.88 -16.13 1.58
CA ASP A 47 -22.01 -16.92 2.12
C ASP A 47 -23.28 -16.82 1.27
N LYS A 48 -23.52 -15.64 0.66
CA LYS A 48 -24.71 -15.37 -0.16
C LYS A 48 -24.50 -15.67 -1.65
N PHE A 49 -23.27 -15.53 -2.12
CA PHE A 49 -22.86 -15.62 -3.51
C PHE A 49 -21.50 -16.34 -3.59
N PRO A 50 -21.50 -17.68 -3.56
CA PRO A 50 -20.27 -18.46 -3.65
C PRO A 50 -19.48 -18.13 -4.93
N GLY A 51 -18.16 -17.99 -4.81
CA GLY A 51 -17.25 -17.58 -5.88
C GLY A 51 -17.06 -16.06 -6.00
N MET A 52 -17.71 -15.25 -5.16
CA MET A 52 -17.52 -13.79 -5.17
C MET A 52 -16.09 -13.41 -4.79
N ARG A 53 -15.49 -14.12 -3.83
CA ARG A 53 -14.12 -13.88 -3.38
C ARG A 53 -13.11 -14.09 -4.53
N GLU A 54 -13.33 -15.10 -5.38
CA GLU A 54 -12.48 -15.38 -6.54
C GLU A 54 -12.52 -14.25 -7.58
N ILE A 55 -13.72 -13.72 -7.85
CA ILE A 55 -13.92 -12.60 -8.77
C ILE A 55 -13.21 -11.36 -8.25
N VAL A 56 -13.38 -11.04 -6.96
CA VAL A 56 -12.75 -9.87 -6.36
C VAL A 56 -11.23 -9.99 -6.36
N VAL A 57 -10.68 -11.17 -6.07
CA VAL A 57 -9.22 -11.42 -6.17
C VAL A 57 -8.73 -11.20 -7.61
N ALA A 58 -9.44 -11.70 -8.62
CA ALA A 58 -9.07 -11.52 -10.01
C ALA A 58 -9.08 -10.03 -10.43
N ASP A 59 -10.11 -9.29 -10.05
CA ASP A 59 -10.23 -7.85 -10.33
C ASP A 59 -9.12 -7.05 -9.64
N MET A 60 -8.78 -7.40 -8.39
CA MET A 60 -7.70 -6.75 -7.64
C MET A 60 -6.32 -7.03 -8.24
N ARG A 61 -6.08 -8.26 -8.72
CA ARG A 61 -4.86 -8.61 -9.46
C ARG A 61 -4.74 -7.80 -10.76
N GLU A 62 -5.83 -7.65 -11.50
CA GLU A 62 -5.85 -6.83 -12.72
C GLU A 62 -5.58 -5.34 -12.42
N ALA A 63 -6.17 -4.81 -11.34
CA ALA A 63 -5.93 -3.43 -10.91
C ALA A 63 -4.47 -3.20 -10.51
N ALA A 64 -3.85 -4.13 -9.78
CA ALA A 64 -2.44 -4.07 -9.41
C ALA A 64 -1.54 -4.01 -10.64
N GLU A 65 -1.78 -4.87 -11.64
CA GLU A 65 -0.98 -4.91 -12.86
C GLU A 65 -1.15 -3.65 -13.72
N LYS A 66 -2.37 -3.08 -13.78
CA LYS A 66 -2.62 -1.80 -14.44
C LYS A 66 -1.86 -0.66 -13.77
N GLN A 67 -1.88 -0.61 -12.44
CA GLN A 67 -1.17 0.41 -11.68
C GLN A 67 0.35 0.29 -11.88
N ARG A 68 0.89 -0.93 -11.79
CA ARG A 68 2.30 -1.22 -12.09
C ARG A 68 2.70 -0.75 -13.49
N SER A 69 1.92 -1.12 -14.49
CA SER A 69 2.15 -0.74 -15.89
C SER A 69 2.11 0.77 -16.08
N PHE A 70 1.19 1.46 -15.41
CA PHE A 70 1.08 2.91 -15.47
C PHE A 70 2.29 3.61 -14.84
N MET A 71 2.76 3.15 -13.68
CA MET A 71 3.95 3.72 -13.03
C MET A 71 5.22 3.49 -13.86
N ARG A 72 5.39 2.31 -14.46
CA ARG A 72 6.49 2.04 -15.41
C ARG A 72 6.41 2.95 -16.64
N MET A 73 5.22 3.14 -17.19
CA MET A 73 5.02 4.07 -18.32
C MET A 73 5.39 5.51 -17.92
N GLN A 74 5.11 5.96 -16.69
CA GLN A 74 5.53 7.27 -16.21
C GLN A 74 7.06 7.38 -16.09
N GLN A 75 7.71 6.34 -15.56
CA GLN A 75 9.17 6.24 -15.47
C GLN A 75 9.81 6.33 -16.86
N GLU A 76 9.29 5.61 -17.85
CA GLU A 76 9.80 5.61 -19.23
C GLU A 76 9.54 6.93 -19.97
N SER A 77 8.39 7.55 -19.74
CA SER A 77 7.96 8.77 -20.47
C SER A 77 8.54 10.06 -19.90
N ASN A 78 9.03 10.06 -18.67
CA ASN A 78 9.62 11.22 -18.01
C ASN A 78 10.93 10.84 -17.29
N PRO A 79 12.11 11.08 -17.91
CA PRO A 79 13.40 10.79 -17.29
C PRO A 79 13.72 11.60 -16.03
N ALA A 80 12.92 12.64 -15.73
CA ALA A 80 13.01 13.40 -14.49
C ALA A 80 12.04 12.88 -13.40
N CYS A 81 11.25 11.84 -13.71
CA CYS A 81 10.41 11.15 -12.76
C CYS A 81 11.30 10.22 -11.94
N ASP A 82 11.52 10.58 -10.69
CA ASP A 82 12.27 9.80 -9.71
C ASP A 82 11.36 8.69 -9.12
N ILE A 83 10.81 7.86 -10.00
CA ILE A 83 10.07 6.65 -9.60
C ILE A 83 11.01 5.48 -9.79
N SER A 84 11.45 4.89 -8.69
CA SER A 84 12.22 3.65 -8.69
C SER A 84 11.30 2.43 -8.77
N GLU A 85 11.85 1.25 -9.09
CA GLU A 85 11.07 0.01 -8.96
C GLU A 85 10.70 -0.26 -7.49
N ASP A 86 11.51 0.16 -6.52
CA ASP A 86 11.23 0.02 -5.10
C ASP A 86 9.97 0.84 -4.70
N ASP A 87 9.79 2.04 -5.27
CA ASP A 87 8.59 2.85 -5.05
C ASP A 87 7.34 2.20 -5.65
N ILE A 88 7.48 1.51 -6.78
CA ILE A 88 6.38 0.75 -7.41
C ILE A 88 6.00 -0.45 -6.53
N GLU A 89 6.99 -1.14 -5.97
CA GLU A 89 6.75 -2.25 -5.04
C GLU A 89 6.10 -1.78 -3.74
N GLU A 90 6.58 -0.68 -3.15
CA GLU A 90 6.02 -0.14 -1.89
C GLU A 90 4.57 0.34 -2.04
N GLU A 91 4.23 0.99 -3.17
CA GLU A 91 2.84 1.38 -3.47
C GLU A 91 1.89 0.19 -3.66
N LEU A 92 2.41 -0.94 -4.17
CA LEU A 92 1.62 -2.14 -4.40
C LEU A 92 1.57 -3.09 -3.20
N ASP A 93 2.49 -2.99 -2.25
CA ASP A 93 2.65 -3.91 -1.12
C ASP A 93 1.35 -4.08 -0.30
N THR A 94 0.66 -2.98 -0.01
CA THR A 94 -0.61 -3.03 0.75
C THR A 94 -1.71 -3.76 -0.03
N LEU A 95 -1.76 -3.58 -1.35
CA LEU A 95 -2.72 -4.25 -2.21
C LEU A 95 -2.39 -5.73 -2.35
N GLU A 96 -1.10 -6.08 -2.50
CA GLU A 96 -0.63 -7.45 -2.59
C GLU A 96 -0.84 -8.23 -1.28
N ASP A 97 -0.61 -7.61 -0.12
CA ASP A 97 -0.89 -8.22 1.20
C ASP A 97 -2.39 -8.51 1.38
N LEU A 98 -3.26 -7.60 0.95
CA LEU A 98 -4.70 -7.81 0.98
C LEU A 98 -5.15 -8.93 0.05
N ILE A 99 -4.62 -8.97 -1.19
CA ILE A 99 -4.89 -10.06 -2.13
C ILE A 99 -4.44 -11.40 -1.52
N PHE A 100 -3.24 -11.45 -0.92
CA PHE A 100 -2.73 -12.64 -0.28
C PHE A 100 -3.63 -13.13 0.87
N LYS A 101 -4.14 -12.21 1.70
CA LYS A 101 -5.08 -12.54 2.79
C LYS A 101 -6.39 -13.11 2.26
N LEU A 102 -6.90 -12.59 1.14
CA LEU A 102 -8.10 -13.09 0.48
C LEU A 102 -7.89 -14.50 -0.08
N GLU A 103 -6.80 -14.71 -0.83
CA GLU A 103 -6.43 -16.01 -1.40
C GLU A 103 -6.24 -17.07 -0.31
N ARG A 104 -5.56 -16.72 0.80
CA ARG A 104 -5.32 -17.65 1.92
C ARG A 104 -6.64 -18.18 2.51
N ARG A 105 -7.67 -17.34 2.61
CA ARG A 105 -8.97 -17.75 3.18
C ARG A 105 -9.73 -18.72 2.29
N MET A 106 -9.48 -18.72 0.98
CA MET A 106 -10.05 -19.69 0.04
C MET A 106 -9.50 -21.12 0.22
N ILE A 107 -8.29 -21.25 0.78
CA ILE A 107 -7.62 -22.56 0.98
C ILE A 107 -8.07 -23.22 2.30
N THR A 108 -8.55 -22.41 3.25
CA THR A 108 -8.91 -22.86 4.60
C THR A 108 -10.39 -23.18 4.81
N GLU A 109 -11.21 -23.05 3.76
CA GLU A 109 -12.62 -23.47 3.70
C GLU A 109 -12.75 -24.80 2.93
#